data_AF-A0A2V8BGF7-F1
#
_entry.id   AF-A0A2V8BGF7-F1
#
_cell.length_a   1.000
_cell.length_b   1.000
_cell.length_c   1.000
_cell.angle_alpha   90.00
_cell.angle_beta   90.00
_cell.angle_gamma   90.00
#
_symmetry.space_group_name_H-M   'P 1'
#
loop_
_entity.id
_entity.type
_entity.pdbx_description
1 polymer ?
#
loop_
_entity_poly.entity_id
_entity_poly.type
_entity_poly.pdbx_seq_one_letter_code
_entity_poly.pdbx_strand_id
1 'polypeptide(L)'
;MLLAFILGTVIVVAVDWRSLGPNRGGRSIAVAGSVARPHEYYMGATGGGLWKTTDGGVTWRPVTDGHIHSSSVGAVAIAASNADIVYLGTGESEIRGNIIQGDGAYKSIDGGKTWTHIGLAGTQVISKIRVHPENPDVVYVAAFGHHAAPTPDRGVFR
;
A
#
# COMPACT_ATOMS: atom_id res chain seq x y z
N MET A 1 -2.78 -2.44 29.32
CA MET A 1 -3.63 -1.30 29.72
C MET A 1 -4.57 -1.03 28.55
N LEU A 2 -5.80 -1.54 28.59
CA LEU A 2 -6.76 -1.48 27.49
C LEU A 2 -7.60 -0.21 27.65
N LEU A 3 -7.60 0.68 26.66
CA LEU A 3 -8.51 1.83 26.62
C LEU A 3 -9.81 1.41 25.93
N ALA A 4 -10.95 1.59 26.61
CA ALA A 4 -12.28 1.50 26.02
C ALA A 4 -12.73 2.90 25.57
N PHE A 5 -13.17 3.05 24.32
CA PHE A 5 -13.85 4.25 23.85
C PHE A 5 -15.36 4.06 23.97
N ILE A 6 -16.02 5.01 24.64
CA ILE A 6 -17.49 5.03 24.81
C ILE A 6 -18.09 5.78 23.62
N LEU A 7 -18.86 5.07 22.79
CA LEU A 7 -19.80 5.65 21.84
C LEU A 7 -21.21 5.24 22.29
N GLY A 8 -21.94 6.17 22.93
CA GLY A 8 -23.38 6.06 23.22
C GLY A 8 -23.88 4.72 23.78
N THR A 9 -23.88 4.55 25.09
CA THR A 9 -24.57 3.47 25.86
C THR A 9 -24.32 2.02 25.41
N VAL A 10 -23.33 1.75 24.56
CA VAL A 10 -22.93 0.40 24.17
C VAL A 10 -21.47 0.23 24.55
N ILE A 11 -21.21 -0.67 25.49
CA ILE A 11 -19.86 -1.18 25.73
C ILE A 11 -19.55 -2.10 24.55
N VAL A 12 -18.80 -1.59 23.57
CA VAL A 12 -18.18 -2.45 22.56
C VAL A 12 -17.03 -3.15 23.24
N VAL A 13 -17.25 -4.39 23.68
CA VAL A 13 -16.19 -5.30 24.09
C VAL A 13 -15.22 -5.44 22.90
N ALA A 14 -13.91 -5.51 23.17
CA ALA A 14 -12.92 -5.70 22.12
C ALA A 14 -13.33 -6.88 21.22
N VAL A 15 -13.62 -6.58 19.95
CA VAL A 15 -14.02 -7.58 18.96
C VAL A 15 -12.81 -7.93 18.10
N ASP A 16 -12.52 -9.23 18.02
CA ASP A 16 -11.48 -9.74 17.13
C ASP A 16 -12.07 -9.94 15.74
N TRP A 17 -11.54 -9.18 14.78
CA TRP A 17 -11.87 -9.35 13.37
C TRP A 17 -11.18 -10.59 12.82
N ARG A 18 -11.93 -11.43 12.10
CA ARG A 18 -11.37 -12.57 11.36
C ARG A 18 -11.97 -12.64 9.96
N SER A 19 -11.17 -13.09 9.00
CA SER A 19 -11.70 -13.45 7.68
C SER A 19 -12.64 -14.66 7.80
N LEU A 20 -13.80 -14.59 7.15
CA LEU A 20 -14.72 -15.71 6.98
C LEU A 20 -14.50 -16.45 5.64
N GLY A 21 -13.59 -15.95 4.81
CA GLY A 21 -13.40 -16.43 3.44
C GLY A 21 -14.46 -15.90 2.46
N PRO A 22 -14.42 -16.39 1.19
CA PRO A 22 -13.53 -17.44 0.68
C PRO A 22 -12.06 -16.99 0.62
N ASN A 23 -11.13 -17.94 0.76
CA ASN A 23 -9.70 -17.72 0.51
C ASN A 23 -9.43 -17.63 -1.01
N ARG A 24 -10.00 -16.61 -1.66
CA ARG A 24 -9.87 -16.37 -3.08
C ARG A 24 -9.21 -15.01 -3.29
N GLY A 25 -8.12 -15.00 -4.08
CA GLY A 25 -7.46 -13.77 -4.47
C GLY A 25 -8.36 -12.92 -5.38
N GLY A 26 -8.27 -11.60 -5.21
CA GLY A 26 -8.77 -10.62 -6.15
C GLY A 26 -7.71 -10.21 -7.16
N ARG A 27 -7.91 -9.08 -7.84
CA ARG A 27 -6.94 -8.50 -8.75
C ARG A 27 -5.80 -7.83 -7.98
N SER A 28 -4.57 -8.09 -8.41
CA SER A 28 -3.34 -7.46 -7.93
C SER A 28 -2.59 -6.87 -9.10
N ILE A 29 -2.11 -5.63 -8.95
CA ILE A 29 -1.34 -4.93 -9.99
C ILE A 29 0.02 -4.43 -9.50
N ALA A 30 0.30 -4.61 -8.21
CA ALA A 30 1.56 -4.22 -7.59
C ALA A 30 2.17 -5.43 -6.88
N VAL A 31 3.49 -5.61 -7.04
CA VAL A 31 4.26 -6.65 -6.36
C VAL A 31 5.68 -6.14 -6.10
N ALA A 32 6.24 -6.52 -4.95
CA ALA A 32 7.66 -6.34 -4.64
C ALA A 32 8.14 -7.50 -3.76
N GLY A 33 9.38 -7.93 -3.97
CA GLY A 33 10.05 -8.94 -3.16
C GLY A 33 11.37 -8.41 -2.62
N SER A 34 11.75 -8.85 -1.43
CA SER A 34 13.02 -8.47 -0.82
C SER A 34 14.14 -9.40 -1.27
N VAL A 35 15.24 -8.80 -1.74
CA VAL A 35 16.47 -9.57 -2.06
C VAL A 35 17.18 -10.02 -0.77
N ALA A 36 17.13 -9.19 0.28
CA ALA A 36 17.75 -9.49 1.58
C ALA A 36 16.93 -10.46 2.44
N ARG A 37 15.62 -10.56 2.19
CA ARG A 37 14.68 -11.44 2.91
C ARG A 37 13.90 -12.28 1.90
N PRO A 38 14.46 -13.39 1.41
CA PRO A 38 13.95 -14.11 0.25
C PRO A 38 12.52 -14.67 0.36
N HIS A 39 11.97 -14.76 1.57
CA HIS A 39 10.60 -15.22 1.84
C HIS A 39 9.61 -14.06 2.06
N GLU A 40 10.07 -12.81 1.96
CA GLU A 40 9.27 -11.62 2.20
C GLU A 40 8.86 -10.95 0.89
N TYR A 41 7.54 -10.89 0.67
CA TYR A 41 6.94 -10.27 -0.51
C TYR A 41 5.74 -9.41 -0.11
N TYR A 42 5.43 -8.47 -0.99
CA TYR A 42 4.24 -7.64 -0.93
C TYR A 42 3.44 -7.77 -2.20
N MET A 43 2.11 -7.79 -2.08
CA MET A 43 1.20 -7.63 -3.20
C MET A 43 0.16 -6.54 -2.90
N GLY A 44 -0.13 -5.71 -3.90
CA GLY A 44 -1.11 -4.63 -3.80
C GLY A 44 -2.38 -4.96 -4.57
N ALA A 45 -3.50 -4.99 -3.85
CA ALA A 45 -4.81 -5.22 -4.43
C ALA A 45 -5.42 -3.91 -4.93
N THR A 46 -6.26 -3.98 -5.98
CA THR A 46 -6.90 -2.79 -6.57
C THR A 46 -7.99 -2.18 -5.69
N GLY A 47 -8.46 -2.90 -4.67
CA GLY A 47 -9.46 -2.46 -3.70
C GLY A 47 -9.43 -3.25 -2.40
N GLY A 48 -8.24 -3.67 -1.96
CA GLY A 48 -8.06 -4.54 -0.79
C GLY A 48 -6.77 -4.27 -0.01
N GLY A 49 -6.12 -3.13 -0.25
CA GLY A 49 -4.90 -2.74 0.46
C GLY A 49 -3.64 -3.50 0.02
N LEU A 50 -2.59 -3.35 0.82
CA LEU A 50 -1.32 -4.05 0.63
C LEU A 50 -1.28 -5.26 1.56
N TRP A 51 -0.83 -6.40 1.01
CA TRP A 51 -0.66 -7.65 1.72
C TRP A 51 0.80 -8.03 1.76
N LYS A 52 1.24 -8.58 2.88
CA LYS A 52 2.60 -9.03 3.12
C LYS A 52 2.63 -10.52 3.45
N THR A 53 3.63 -11.22 2.94
CA THR A 53 4.03 -12.56 3.38
C THR A 53 5.46 -12.51 3.90
N THR A 54 5.80 -13.41 4.82
CA THR A 54 7.16 -13.64 5.33
C THR A 54 7.57 -15.11 5.29
N ASP A 55 6.71 -15.97 4.71
CA ASP A 55 6.87 -17.42 4.66
C ASP A 55 6.81 -17.95 3.22
N GLY A 56 7.17 -17.12 2.24
CA GLY A 56 7.23 -17.51 0.84
C GLY A 56 5.86 -17.57 0.16
N GLY A 57 4.85 -16.88 0.69
CA GLY A 57 3.50 -16.82 0.13
C GLY A 57 2.54 -17.89 0.63
N VAL A 58 2.92 -18.65 1.67
CA VAL A 58 2.04 -19.62 2.33
C VAL A 58 0.94 -18.90 3.10
N THR A 59 1.29 -17.83 3.81
CA THR A 59 0.32 -16.94 4.47
C THR A 59 0.54 -15.48 4.09
N TRP A 60 -0.57 -14.73 4.06
CA TRP A 60 -0.60 -13.31 3.74
C TRP A 60 -1.37 -12.55 4.82
N ARG A 61 -0.87 -11.37 5.19
CA ARG A 61 -1.48 -10.48 6.19
C ARG A 61 -1.68 -9.09 5.59
N PRO A 62 -2.82 -8.43 5.83
CA PRO A 62 -2.98 -7.04 5.44
C PRO A 62 -2.04 -6.18 6.28
N VAL A 63 -1.41 -5.18 5.66
CA VAL A 63 -0.45 -4.28 6.32
C VAL A 63 -0.84 -2.81 6.19
N THR A 64 -2.04 -2.53 5.69
CA THR A 64 -2.55 -1.16 5.47
C THR A 64 -3.81 -0.83 6.25
N ASP A 65 -4.43 -1.84 6.88
CA ASP A 65 -5.67 -1.67 7.63
C ASP A 65 -5.47 -0.69 8.79
N GLY A 66 -6.29 0.36 8.85
CA GLY A 66 -6.21 1.40 9.89
C GLY A 66 -5.04 2.38 9.74
N HIS A 67 -4.21 2.26 8.70
CA HIS A 67 -3.01 3.10 8.53
C HIS A 67 -3.04 4.05 7.31
N ILE A 68 -3.83 3.74 6.29
CA ILE A 68 -3.96 4.55 5.06
C ILE A 68 -5.44 4.78 4.71
N HIS A 69 -5.73 5.75 3.85
CA HIS A 69 -7.11 6.11 3.53
C HIS A 69 -7.66 5.46 2.25
N SER A 70 -6.80 5.05 1.30
CA SER A 70 -7.22 4.36 0.08
C SER A 70 -6.92 2.85 0.16
N SER A 71 -7.88 2.03 -0.26
CA SER A 71 -7.69 0.58 -0.39
C SER A 71 -7.11 0.17 -1.74
N SER A 72 -6.87 1.12 -2.65
CA SER A 72 -6.31 0.85 -3.97
C SER A 72 -4.80 0.99 -3.97
N VAL A 73 -4.08 -0.07 -4.33
CA VAL A 73 -2.62 -0.06 -4.40
C VAL A 73 -2.16 -0.23 -5.84
N GLY A 74 -1.49 0.80 -6.36
CA GLY A 74 -0.93 0.83 -7.72
C GLY A 74 0.55 0.51 -7.78
N ALA A 75 1.29 0.80 -6.71
CA ALA A 75 2.73 0.55 -6.68
C ALA A 75 3.20 0.18 -5.28
N VAL A 76 4.19 -0.72 -5.21
CA VAL A 76 4.96 -1.00 -4.01
C VAL A 76 6.43 -1.17 -4.40
N ALA A 77 7.33 -0.67 -3.57
CA ALA A 77 8.77 -0.83 -3.73
C ALA A 77 9.45 -0.99 -2.38
N ILE A 78 10.41 -1.90 -2.29
CA ILE A 78 11.25 -2.13 -1.12
C ILE A 78 12.61 -1.52 -1.41
N ALA A 79 13.20 -0.80 -0.45
CA ALA A 79 14.55 -0.30 -0.61
C ALA A 79 15.56 -1.46 -0.57
N ALA A 80 16.46 -1.55 -1.55
CA ALA A 80 17.47 -2.59 -1.61
C ALA A 80 18.49 -2.49 -0.46
N SER A 81 18.80 -1.27 -0.02
CA SER A 81 19.72 -1.00 1.10
C SER A 81 19.14 -1.34 2.48
N ASN A 82 17.81 -1.36 2.63
CA ASN A 82 17.14 -1.72 3.88
C ASN A 82 15.70 -2.18 3.61
N ALA A 83 15.42 -3.47 3.79
CA ALA A 83 14.13 -4.06 3.49
C ALA A 83 12.98 -3.59 4.42
N ASP A 84 13.27 -2.94 5.54
CA ASP A 84 12.23 -2.32 6.39
C ASP A 84 11.68 -1.02 5.80
N ILE A 85 12.42 -0.40 4.86
CA ILE A 85 11.96 0.79 4.16
C ILE A 85 11.14 0.36 2.94
N VAL A 86 9.84 0.66 3.00
CA VAL A 86 8.88 0.31 1.96
C VAL A 86 8.13 1.57 1.53
N TYR A 87 8.01 1.74 0.22
CA TYR A 87 7.21 2.80 -0.37
C TYR A 87 5.96 2.20 -1.03
N LEU A 88 4.84 2.88 -0.84
CA LEU A 88 3.53 2.51 -1.33
C LEU A 88 2.95 3.66 -2.14
N GLY A 89 2.44 3.36 -3.33
CA GLY A 89 1.70 4.28 -4.17
C GLY A 89 0.27 3.78 -4.33
N THR A 90 -0.69 4.66 -4.09
CA THR A 90 -2.11 4.30 -4.15
C THR A 90 -2.73 4.61 -5.51
N GLY A 91 -3.88 3.99 -5.78
CA GLY A 91 -4.68 4.16 -6.99
C GLY A 91 -4.35 3.19 -8.11
N GLU A 92 -5.32 2.98 -8.99
CA GLU A 92 -5.26 1.90 -9.98
C GLU A 92 -4.84 2.38 -11.38
N SER A 93 -3.72 1.85 -11.90
CA SER A 93 -3.23 2.18 -13.25
C SER A 93 -3.73 1.25 -14.36
N GLU A 94 -4.26 0.07 -14.02
CA GLU A 94 -4.81 -0.88 -14.98
C GLU A 94 -6.32 -0.65 -15.19
N ILE A 95 -6.65 0.46 -15.84
CA ILE A 95 -8.04 0.95 -15.94
C ILE A 95 -8.97 -0.12 -16.55
N ARG A 96 -10.11 -0.33 -15.87
CA ARG A 96 -11.25 -1.17 -16.28
C ARG A 96 -12.56 -0.39 -16.06
N GLY A 97 -13.71 -1.07 -16.21
CA GLY A 97 -15.03 -0.44 -16.03
C GLY A 97 -15.29 0.13 -14.63
N ASN A 98 -14.51 -0.29 -13.63
CA ASN A 98 -14.49 0.25 -12.28
C ASN A 98 -13.04 0.40 -11.81
N ILE A 99 -12.69 1.57 -11.27
CA ILE A 99 -11.39 1.85 -10.68
C ILE A 99 -11.56 2.59 -9.35
N ILE A 100 -10.60 2.43 -8.45
CA ILE A 100 -10.55 3.18 -7.19
C ILE A 100 -9.36 4.14 -7.25
N GLN A 101 -9.62 5.41 -6.93
CA GLN A 101 -8.59 6.42 -6.86
C GLN A 101 -7.75 6.25 -5.57
N GLY A 102 -6.48 6.53 -5.70
CA GLY A 102 -5.54 6.71 -4.61
C GLY A 102 -5.56 8.11 -4.05
N ASP A 103 -4.83 8.27 -2.96
CA ASP A 103 -4.62 9.52 -2.26
C ASP A 103 -3.12 9.85 -2.11
N GLY A 104 -2.27 9.27 -2.96
CA GLY A 104 -0.85 9.59 -3.05
C GLY A 104 0.08 8.49 -2.55
N ALA A 105 1.22 8.89 -2.02
CA ALA A 105 2.31 8.00 -1.64
C ALA A 105 2.47 7.91 -0.12
N TYR A 106 2.92 6.74 0.33
CA TYR A 106 3.23 6.46 1.73
C TYR A 106 4.62 5.82 1.86
N LYS A 107 5.26 6.05 3.01
CA LYS A 107 6.52 5.40 3.43
C LYS A 107 6.29 4.64 4.73
N SER A 108 6.87 3.45 4.81
CA SER A 108 7.07 2.70 6.03
C SER A 108 8.57 2.55 6.29
N ILE A 109 8.96 2.54 7.57
CA ILE A 109 10.33 2.30 8.03
C ILE A 109 10.44 1.05 8.93
N ASP A 110 9.36 0.28 9.04
CA ASP A 110 9.24 -0.89 9.92
C ASP A 110 8.67 -2.11 9.20
N GLY A 111 8.85 -2.16 7.88
CA GLY A 111 8.42 -3.27 7.03
C GLY A 111 6.90 -3.32 6.85
N GLY A 112 6.22 -2.18 6.89
CA GLY A 112 4.79 -2.02 6.66
C GLY A 112 3.92 -2.17 7.91
N LYS A 113 4.48 -2.11 9.12
CA LYS A 113 3.67 -2.11 10.35
C LYS A 113 3.02 -0.76 10.59
N THR A 114 3.70 0.33 10.20
CA THR A 114 3.17 1.68 10.21
C THR A 114 3.48 2.40 8.91
N TRP A 115 2.65 3.37 8.56
CA TRP A 115 2.76 4.14 7.32
C TRP A 115 2.65 5.64 7.61
N THR A 116 3.47 6.42 6.91
CA THR A 116 3.43 7.88 6.89
C THR A 116 3.09 8.35 5.49
N HIS A 117 2.09 9.20 5.34
CA HIS A 117 1.78 9.85 4.06
C HIS A 117 2.89 10.83 3.70
N ILE A 118 3.40 10.75 2.46
CA ILE A 118 4.54 11.53 1.97
C ILE A 118 4.20 12.43 0.77
N GLY A 119 2.90 12.69 0.55
CA GLY A 119 2.43 13.62 -0.48
C GLY A 119 1.88 12.94 -1.73
N LEU A 120 1.87 13.68 -2.85
CA LEU A 120 1.31 13.26 -4.16
C LEU A 120 -0.21 12.98 -4.15
N ALA A 121 -0.96 13.61 -3.24
CA ALA A 121 -2.40 13.37 -3.11
C ALA A 121 -3.22 13.69 -4.37
N GLY A 122 -2.82 14.72 -5.13
CA GLY A 122 -3.47 15.11 -6.39
C GLY A 122 -3.24 14.13 -7.55
N THR A 123 -2.29 13.20 -7.43
CA THR A 123 -1.96 12.29 -8.53
C THR A 123 -3.04 11.27 -8.82
N GLN A 124 -3.88 10.91 -7.84
CA GLN A 124 -4.90 9.85 -7.85
C GLN A 124 -4.43 8.43 -8.22
N VAL A 125 -3.36 8.28 -9.00
CA VAL A 125 -2.88 7.00 -9.50
C VAL A 125 -1.36 7.05 -9.58
N ILE A 126 -0.71 6.25 -8.75
CA ILE A 126 0.73 5.99 -8.82
C ILE A 126 0.96 4.61 -9.42
N SER A 127 1.60 4.56 -10.58
CA SER A 127 1.77 3.32 -11.36
C SER A 127 3.09 2.61 -11.10
N LYS A 128 4.12 3.34 -10.64
CA LYS A 128 5.44 2.75 -10.34
C LYS A 128 6.19 3.57 -9.31
N ILE A 129 6.96 2.87 -8.48
CA ILE A 129 7.96 3.47 -7.59
C ILE A 129 9.29 2.74 -7.82
N ARG A 130 10.39 3.51 -7.84
CA ARG A 130 11.76 3.01 -7.86
C ARG A 130 12.56 3.69 -6.75
N VAL A 131 13.21 2.89 -5.92
CA VAL A 131 14.07 3.39 -4.83
C VAL A 131 15.52 3.23 -5.28
N HIS A 132 16.34 4.24 -5.03
CA HIS A 132 17.77 4.17 -5.33
C HIS A 132 18.41 3.02 -4.52
N PRO A 133 19.27 2.19 -5.13
CA PRO A 133 19.72 0.93 -4.52
C PRO A 133 20.53 1.15 -3.24
N GLU A 134 21.27 2.25 -3.14
CA GLU A 134 22.17 2.53 -2.01
C GLU A 134 21.66 3.62 -1.06
N ASN A 135 20.66 4.40 -1.48
CA ASN A 135 20.15 5.53 -0.70
C ASN A 135 18.62 5.48 -0.68
N PRO A 136 18.00 5.00 0.40
CA PRO A 136 16.56 4.77 0.44
C PRO A 136 15.74 6.06 0.40
N ASP A 137 16.35 7.24 0.62
CA ASP A 137 15.66 8.53 0.58
C ASP A 137 15.63 9.15 -0.83
N VAL A 138 16.30 8.55 -1.81
CA VAL A 138 16.16 8.92 -3.22
C VAL A 138 15.18 7.97 -3.88
N VAL A 139 13.99 8.49 -4.20
CA VAL A 139 12.89 7.71 -4.77
C VAL A 139 12.39 8.39 -6.02
N TYR A 140 11.98 7.62 -7.01
CA TYR A 140 11.29 8.13 -8.19
C TYR A 140 9.89 7.54 -8.25
N VAL A 141 8.90 8.39 -8.42
CA VAL A 141 7.48 8.02 -8.44
C VAL A 141 6.89 8.37 -9.80
N ALA A 142 6.40 7.37 -10.53
CA ALA A 142 5.65 7.58 -11.76
C ALA A 142 4.17 7.72 -11.42
N ALA A 143 3.66 8.93 -11.57
CA ALA A 143 2.25 9.27 -11.40
C ALA A 143 1.55 9.24 -12.76
N PHE A 144 0.53 8.40 -12.86
CA PHE A 144 -0.35 8.37 -14.04
C PHE A 144 -1.27 9.60 -14.07
N GLY A 145 -1.60 10.19 -12.91
CA GLY A 145 -2.50 11.33 -12.82
C GLY A 145 -3.97 10.94 -12.90
N HIS A 146 -4.84 11.93 -13.08
CA HIS A 146 -6.26 11.73 -13.34
C HIS A 146 -6.44 10.95 -14.65
N HIS A 147 -7.26 9.90 -14.60
CA HIS A 147 -7.47 9.00 -15.73
C HIS A 147 -8.40 9.58 -16.81
N ALA A 148 -9.39 10.38 -16.41
CA ALA A 148 -10.45 10.89 -17.28
C ALA A 148 -10.40 12.41 -17.50
N ALA A 149 -9.37 13.10 -17.00
CA ALA A 149 -9.25 14.55 -17.14
C ALA A 149 -7.79 14.99 -17.25
N PRO A 150 -7.50 16.12 -17.92
CA PRO A 150 -6.20 16.77 -17.82
C PRO A 150 -5.86 17.07 -16.36
N THR A 151 -4.60 16.91 -15.99
CA THR A 151 -4.09 17.24 -14.65
C THR A 151 -2.63 17.69 -14.73
N PRO A 152 -2.20 18.65 -13.89
CA PRO A 152 -0.79 18.96 -13.72
C PRO A 152 -0.02 17.88 -12.92
N ASP A 153 -0.73 16.97 -12.24
CA ASP A 153 -0.13 15.99 -11.32
C ASP A 153 0.34 14.70 -12.01
N ARG A 154 0.30 14.64 -13.35
CA ARG A 154 0.86 13.52 -14.13
C ARG A 154 2.34 13.76 -14.37
N GLY A 155 3.19 12.75 -14.11
CA GLY A 155 4.61 12.86 -14.40
C GLY A 155 5.49 11.92 -13.58
N VAL A 156 6.78 12.25 -13.52
CA VAL A 156 7.76 11.58 -12.66
C VAL A 156 8.22 12.56 -11.60
N PHE A 157 8.09 12.14 -10.34
CA PHE A 157 8.48 12.90 -9.16
C PHE A 157 9.73 12.28 -8.52
N ARG A 158 10.47 13.10 -7.77
CA ARG A 158 11.64 12.68 -6.98
C ARG A 158 11.48 13.13 -5.53
#